data_AF-A0A359M6N0-F1
#
_entry.id   AF-A0A359M6N0-F1
#
_cell.length_a   1.000
_cell.length_b   1.000
_cell.length_c   1.000
_cell.angle_alpha   90.00
_cell.angle_beta   90.00
_cell.angle_gamma   90.00
#
_symmetry.space_group_name_H-M   'P 1'
#
loop_
_entity.id
_entity.type
_entity.pdbx_description
1 polymer ?
#
loop_
_entity_poly.entity_id
_entity_poly.type
_entity_poly.pdbx_seq_one_letter_code
_entity_poly.pdbx_strand_id
1 'polypeptide(L)'
;MRVSEIKNNLMNYILKFNARNGARDSSGYLEAYIGFADDVLWLYGHKVHIEDYSKYIGVKKIIVTRLKQNVFDEVIEYFKNDIEEIFLWKAPLIHDFSILEKLVNLKFVVGFWNTKATKLWQMNKNTKLEGISLASFSKINNLLDFSNCSIRELAFTGNPATLQKVKLYNLDTLLTMQNLIFLELWSVKIPEQTFEVLLKLINLKELYLNANEFKTEQFAMLS
;
A
#
# COMPACT_ATOMS: atom_id res chain seq x y z
N MET A 1 10.56 1.74 -12.49
CA MET A 1 9.17 2.26 -12.46
C MET A 1 8.99 2.91 -11.10
N ARG A 2 8.42 4.12 -11.02
CA ARG A 2 8.20 4.85 -9.76
C ARG A 2 6.86 4.47 -9.13
N VAL A 3 6.72 4.59 -7.82
CA VAL A 3 5.47 4.44 -7.07
C VAL A 3 4.38 5.38 -7.60
N SER A 4 4.74 6.59 -8.06
CA SER A 4 3.80 7.52 -8.70
C SER A 4 3.25 6.98 -10.02
N GLU A 5 4.07 6.34 -10.85
CA GLU A 5 3.64 5.69 -12.10
C GLU A 5 2.70 4.51 -11.80
N ILE A 6 2.98 3.75 -10.74
CA ILE A 6 2.17 2.61 -10.31
C ILE A 6 0.82 3.06 -9.73
N LYS A 7 0.80 4.17 -8.97
CA LYS A 7 -0.45 4.84 -8.55
C LYS A 7 -1.32 5.21 -9.76
N ASN A 8 -0.71 5.72 -10.83
CA ASN A 8 -1.44 6.06 -12.08
C ASN A 8 -1.98 4.80 -12.78
N ASN A 9 -1.19 3.72 -12.81
CA ASN A 9 -1.65 2.43 -13.34
C ASN A 9 -2.88 1.90 -12.57
N LEU A 10 -2.86 1.96 -11.23
CA LEU A 10 -4.02 1.61 -10.40
C LEU A 10 -5.27 2.41 -10.80
N MET A 11 -5.15 3.73 -10.93
CA MET A 11 -6.27 4.57 -11.32
C MET A 11 -6.82 4.19 -12.70
N ASN A 12 -5.95 3.90 -13.66
CA ASN A 12 -6.36 3.41 -14.98
C ASN A 12 -7.11 2.08 -14.89
N TYR A 13 -6.64 1.13 -14.06
CA TYR A 13 -7.34 -0.13 -13.84
C TYR A 13 -8.71 0.05 -13.18
N ILE A 14 -8.82 0.93 -12.18
CA ILE A 14 -10.08 1.25 -11.52
C ILE A 14 -11.08 1.88 -12.50
N LEU A 15 -10.62 2.82 -13.33
CA LEU A 15 -11.47 3.44 -14.36
C LEU A 15 -11.98 2.40 -15.36
N LYS A 16 -11.10 1.50 -15.84
CA LYS A 16 -11.49 0.39 -16.72
C LYS A 16 -12.50 -0.56 -16.06
N PHE A 17 -12.28 -0.91 -14.79
CA PHE A 17 -13.19 -1.75 -14.01
C PHE A 17 -14.58 -1.10 -13.87
N ASN A 18 -14.61 0.16 -13.46
CA ASN A 18 -15.86 0.90 -13.28
C ASN A 18 -16.64 1.07 -14.60
N ALA A 19 -15.94 1.26 -15.72
CA ALA A 19 -16.56 1.35 -17.04
C ALA A 19 -17.19 0.03 -17.50
N ARG A 20 -16.59 -1.12 -17.13
CA ARG A 20 -17.04 -2.45 -17.56
C ARG A 20 -18.20 -3.02 -16.74
N ASN A 21 -18.22 -2.77 -15.44
CA ASN A 21 -19.08 -3.53 -14.52
C ASN A 21 -20.26 -2.70 -13.97
N GLY A 22 -20.89 -1.88 -14.81
CA GLY A 22 -21.96 -0.92 -14.48
C GLY A 22 -23.29 -1.49 -13.93
N ALA A 23 -23.34 -2.70 -13.37
CA ALA A 23 -24.51 -3.23 -12.68
C ALA A 23 -24.23 -3.32 -11.17
N ARG A 24 -25.19 -2.85 -10.37
CA ARG A 24 -25.05 -2.61 -8.93
C ARG A 24 -26.12 -3.40 -8.18
N ASP A 25 -25.79 -3.93 -7.00
CA ASP A 25 -26.74 -4.47 -6.02
C ASP A 25 -27.64 -3.34 -5.48
N SER A 26 -28.60 -3.70 -4.61
CA SER A 26 -29.53 -2.75 -3.99
C SER A 26 -28.85 -1.66 -3.15
N SER A 27 -27.55 -1.81 -2.85
CA SER A 27 -26.72 -0.81 -2.17
C SER A 27 -25.84 0.01 -3.11
N GLY A 28 -25.89 -0.24 -4.42
CA GLY A 28 -25.08 0.47 -5.41
C GLY A 28 -23.74 -0.21 -5.75
N TYR A 29 -23.52 -1.49 -5.43
CA TYR A 29 -22.21 -2.16 -5.59
C TYR A 29 -22.33 -3.60 -6.13
N LEU A 30 -21.30 -4.18 -6.76
CA LEU A 30 -21.35 -5.62 -7.13
C LEU A 30 -21.27 -6.50 -5.86
N GLU A 31 -21.95 -7.65 -5.85
CA GLU A 31 -21.83 -8.60 -4.72
C GLU A 31 -20.45 -9.29 -4.71
N ALA A 32 -20.01 -9.75 -5.89
CA ALA A 32 -18.70 -10.31 -6.15
C ALA A 32 -18.34 -10.21 -7.65
N TYR A 33 -17.06 -10.10 -7.96
CA TYR A 33 -16.53 -10.17 -9.32
C TYR A 33 -15.09 -10.69 -9.29
N ILE A 34 -14.78 -11.60 -10.20
CA ILE A 34 -13.42 -12.03 -10.52
C ILE A 34 -13.18 -11.72 -12.00
N GLY A 35 -12.14 -10.95 -12.29
CA GLY A 35 -11.72 -10.66 -13.66
C GLY A 35 -10.26 -11.04 -13.84
N PHE A 36 -9.89 -11.47 -15.03
CA PHE A 36 -8.49 -11.72 -15.37
C PHE A 36 -8.20 -11.33 -16.82
N ALA A 37 -7.17 -10.51 -17.00
CA ALA A 37 -6.67 -10.04 -18.29
C ALA A 37 -5.32 -9.37 -18.02
N ASP A 38 -4.40 -9.38 -18.98
CA ASP A 38 -3.26 -8.47 -18.83
C ASP A 38 -2.14 -8.96 -17.92
N ASP A 39 -2.22 -10.17 -17.33
CA ASP A 39 -1.52 -10.60 -16.09
C ASP A 39 -2.17 -10.13 -14.77
N VAL A 40 -3.29 -9.43 -14.85
CA VAL A 40 -3.95 -8.77 -13.73
C VAL A 40 -5.21 -9.53 -13.31
N LEU A 41 -5.26 -9.94 -12.05
CA LEU A 41 -6.42 -10.56 -11.42
C LEU A 41 -7.16 -9.51 -10.57
N TRP A 42 -8.41 -9.21 -10.93
CA TRP A 42 -9.31 -8.36 -10.16
C TRP A 42 -10.17 -9.21 -9.24
N LEU A 43 -10.15 -8.90 -7.95
CA LEU A 43 -10.95 -9.54 -6.91
C LEU A 43 -11.78 -8.47 -6.22
N TYR A 44 -13.07 -8.46 -6.49
CA TYR A 44 -13.99 -7.44 -5.98
C TYR A 44 -15.13 -8.09 -5.21
N GLY A 45 -15.37 -7.65 -3.98
CA GLY A 45 -16.55 -8.02 -3.20
C GLY A 45 -16.27 -9.07 -2.12
N HIS A 46 -17.20 -9.17 -1.19
CA HIS A 46 -17.07 -9.97 0.02
C HIS A 46 -17.60 -11.41 -0.14
N LYS A 47 -18.24 -11.70 -1.28
CA LYS A 47 -18.70 -13.04 -1.67
C LYS A 47 -17.81 -13.69 -2.75
N VAL A 48 -16.63 -13.12 -3.02
CA VAL A 48 -15.66 -13.72 -3.96
C VAL A 48 -15.27 -15.11 -3.47
N HIS A 49 -15.30 -16.07 -4.39
CA HIS A 49 -14.82 -17.43 -4.20
C HIS A 49 -14.23 -17.91 -5.53
N ILE A 50 -13.00 -18.43 -5.49
CA ILE A 50 -12.32 -18.98 -6.66
C ILE A 50 -12.40 -20.50 -6.58
N GLU A 51 -13.15 -21.11 -7.49
CA GLU A 51 -13.28 -22.58 -7.55
C GLU A 51 -12.03 -23.24 -8.14
N ASP A 52 -11.40 -22.58 -9.12
CA ASP A 52 -10.27 -23.13 -9.86
C ASP A 52 -9.27 -22.02 -10.20
N TYR A 53 -8.20 -21.99 -9.41
CA TYR A 53 -7.12 -21.04 -9.56
C TYR A 53 -6.26 -21.28 -10.81
N SER A 54 -6.30 -22.48 -11.40
CA SER A 54 -5.50 -22.81 -12.60
C SER A 54 -5.95 -22.03 -13.84
N LYS A 55 -7.12 -21.39 -13.80
CA LYS A 55 -7.61 -20.49 -14.85
C LYS A 55 -6.85 -19.16 -14.93
N TYR A 56 -6.06 -18.83 -13.91
CA TYR A 56 -5.35 -17.56 -13.80
C TYR A 56 -3.83 -17.78 -13.88
N ILE A 57 -3.38 -18.58 -14.85
CA ILE A 57 -1.96 -18.79 -15.11
C ILE A 57 -1.33 -17.47 -15.57
N GLY A 58 -0.17 -17.14 -15.01
CA GLY A 58 0.58 -15.94 -15.36
C GLY A 58 0.12 -14.68 -14.64
N VAL A 59 -0.68 -14.79 -13.56
CA VAL A 59 -0.98 -13.66 -12.68
C VAL A 59 0.31 -13.05 -12.14
N LYS A 60 0.50 -11.76 -12.40
CA LYS A 60 1.60 -10.96 -11.83
C LYS A 60 1.08 -9.84 -10.93
N LYS A 61 -0.15 -9.40 -11.15
CA LYS A 61 -0.74 -8.28 -10.42
C LYS A 61 -2.09 -8.68 -9.87
N ILE A 62 -2.37 -8.28 -8.63
CA ILE A 62 -3.71 -8.46 -8.05
C ILE A 62 -4.30 -7.12 -7.63
N ILE A 63 -5.58 -6.92 -7.94
CA ILE A 63 -6.36 -5.77 -7.47
C ILE A 63 -7.44 -6.28 -6.55
N VAL A 64 -7.36 -5.89 -5.29
CA VAL A 64 -8.23 -6.36 -4.22
C VAL A 64 -9.13 -5.23 -3.78
N THR A 65 -10.44 -5.48 -3.80
CA THR A 65 -11.46 -4.53 -3.35
C THR A 65 -12.53 -5.24 -2.53
N ARG A 66 -12.81 -4.74 -1.31
CA ARG A 66 -13.83 -5.29 -0.39
C ARG A 66 -13.74 -6.80 -0.09
N LEU A 67 -12.59 -7.42 -0.31
CA LEU A 67 -12.36 -8.83 -0.07
C LEU A 67 -12.29 -9.12 1.44
N LYS A 68 -12.74 -10.31 1.87
CA LYS A 68 -12.57 -10.77 3.26
C LYS A 68 -11.14 -11.29 3.48
N GLN A 69 -10.66 -11.19 4.73
CA GLN A 69 -9.33 -11.69 5.15
C GLN A 69 -9.04 -13.12 4.68
N ASN A 70 -9.94 -14.08 4.95
CA ASN A 70 -9.70 -15.49 4.62
C ASN A 70 -9.52 -15.74 3.11
N VAL A 71 -10.32 -15.06 2.28
CA VAL A 71 -10.20 -15.17 0.82
C VAL A 71 -8.93 -14.49 0.32
N PHE A 72 -8.56 -13.36 0.92
CA PHE A 72 -7.29 -12.71 0.63
C PHE A 72 -6.11 -13.63 0.93
N ASP A 73 -6.09 -14.23 2.12
CA ASP A 73 -5.00 -15.12 2.55
C ASP A 73 -4.89 -16.35 1.63
N GLU A 74 -6.02 -16.93 1.21
CA GLU A 74 -6.08 -18.06 0.28
C GLU A 74 -5.49 -17.71 -1.10
N VAL A 75 -5.88 -16.57 -1.66
CA VAL A 75 -5.36 -16.06 -2.95
C VAL A 75 -3.86 -15.82 -2.86
N ILE A 76 -3.40 -15.15 -1.80
CA ILE A 76 -1.98 -14.86 -1.61
C ILE A 76 -1.18 -16.15 -1.47
N GLU A 77 -1.69 -17.13 -0.72
CA GLU A 77 -1.02 -18.42 -0.54
C GLU A 77 -0.86 -19.16 -1.87
N TYR A 78 -1.89 -19.17 -2.71
CA TYR A 78 -1.87 -19.84 -4.00
C TYR A 78 -0.84 -19.20 -4.95
N PHE A 79 -0.90 -17.87 -5.12
CA PHE A 79 -0.05 -17.14 -6.08
C PHE A 79 1.24 -16.60 -5.46
N LYS A 80 1.70 -17.15 -4.34
CA LYS A 80 2.81 -16.56 -3.56
C LYS A 80 4.13 -16.43 -4.32
N ASN A 81 4.31 -17.27 -5.34
CA ASN A 81 5.50 -17.28 -6.18
C ASN A 81 5.33 -16.44 -7.45
N ASP A 82 4.13 -15.94 -7.76
CA ASP A 82 3.84 -15.31 -9.05
C ASP A 82 3.63 -13.80 -8.94
N ILE A 83 3.03 -13.35 -7.82
CA ILE A 83 2.66 -11.95 -7.61
C ILE A 83 3.89 -11.04 -7.48
N GLU A 84 3.87 -9.97 -8.27
CA GLU A 84 4.86 -8.90 -8.29
C GLU A 84 4.26 -7.57 -7.82
N GLU A 85 2.96 -7.33 -8.02
CA GLU A 85 2.30 -6.08 -7.64
C GLU A 85 0.95 -6.32 -6.96
N ILE A 86 0.68 -5.57 -5.89
CA ILE A 86 -0.61 -5.60 -5.17
C ILE A 86 -1.22 -4.21 -5.12
N PHE A 87 -2.48 -4.16 -5.49
CA PHE A 87 -3.32 -2.97 -5.38
C PHE A 87 -4.47 -3.20 -4.39
N LEU A 88 -4.39 -2.60 -3.21
CA LEU A 88 -5.39 -2.69 -2.15
C LEU A 88 -6.34 -1.50 -2.21
N TRP A 89 -7.41 -1.62 -2.99
CA TRP A 89 -8.36 -0.53 -3.18
C TRP A 89 -9.62 -0.74 -2.34
N LYS A 90 -9.79 0.03 -1.27
CA LYS A 90 -10.98 -0.04 -0.41
C LYS A 90 -11.26 -1.48 0.07
N ALA A 91 -10.27 -2.11 0.69
CA ALA A 91 -10.40 -3.46 1.26
C ALA A 91 -10.36 -3.44 2.81
N PRO A 92 -11.29 -2.72 3.49
CA PRO A 92 -11.26 -2.54 4.93
C PRO A 92 -11.62 -3.80 5.72
N LEU A 93 -11.91 -4.94 5.08
CA LEU A 93 -12.20 -6.21 5.75
C LEU A 93 -10.95 -7.08 5.90
N ILE A 94 -9.80 -6.60 5.42
CA ILE A 94 -8.48 -7.20 5.64
C ILE A 94 -7.81 -6.40 6.76
N HIS A 95 -7.51 -7.08 7.86
CA HIS A 95 -7.01 -6.47 9.10
C HIS A 95 -5.53 -6.79 9.33
N ASP A 96 -5.08 -7.95 8.87
CA ASP A 96 -3.72 -8.46 9.02
C ASP A 96 -3.13 -8.74 7.63
N PHE A 97 -2.04 -8.07 7.29
CA PHE A 97 -1.34 -8.24 6.01
C PHE A 97 -0.10 -9.14 6.12
N SER A 98 0.15 -9.81 7.25
CA SER A 98 1.33 -10.66 7.45
C SER A 98 1.47 -11.80 6.43
N ILE A 99 0.39 -12.22 5.76
CA ILE A 99 0.47 -13.19 4.66
C ILE A 99 1.38 -12.70 3.51
N LEU A 100 1.56 -11.39 3.36
CA LEU A 100 2.40 -10.79 2.32
C LEU A 100 3.90 -11.11 2.50
N GLU A 101 4.35 -11.54 3.68
CA GLU A 101 5.73 -12.03 3.89
C GLU A 101 6.07 -13.22 3.00
N LYS A 102 5.06 -13.96 2.54
CA LYS A 102 5.24 -15.15 1.69
C LYS A 102 5.52 -14.81 0.23
N LEU A 103 5.31 -13.57 -0.20
CA LEU A 103 5.43 -13.17 -1.59
C LEU A 103 6.89 -12.91 -1.99
N VAL A 104 7.55 -13.93 -2.52
CA VAL A 104 8.98 -13.89 -2.84
C VAL A 104 9.32 -12.98 -4.03
N ASN A 105 8.33 -12.67 -4.87
CA ASN A 105 8.49 -11.85 -6.06
C ASN A 105 7.86 -10.46 -5.96
N LEU A 106 7.32 -10.10 -4.79
CA LEU A 106 6.66 -8.82 -4.57
C LEU A 106 7.62 -7.64 -4.76
N LYS A 107 7.25 -6.73 -5.65
CA LYS A 107 7.98 -5.49 -5.97
C LYS A 107 7.26 -4.24 -5.49
N PHE A 108 5.93 -4.21 -5.60
CA PHE A 108 5.15 -3.02 -5.26
C PHE A 108 3.85 -3.32 -4.54
N VAL A 109 3.54 -2.49 -3.54
CA VAL A 109 2.24 -2.47 -2.88
C VAL A 109 1.68 -1.06 -2.86
N VAL A 110 0.51 -0.87 -3.45
CA VAL A 110 -0.24 0.39 -3.39
C VAL A 110 -1.58 0.14 -2.73
N GLY A 111 -1.83 0.81 -1.62
CA GLY A 111 -3.08 0.69 -0.87
C GLY A 111 -3.75 2.04 -0.65
N PHE A 112 -5.08 2.05 -0.80
CA PHE A 112 -5.92 3.19 -0.48
C PHE A 112 -7.16 2.74 0.30
N TRP A 113 -7.43 3.42 1.42
CA TRP A 113 -8.66 3.25 2.21
C TRP A 113 -8.81 1.87 2.84
N ASN A 114 -7.78 1.42 3.54
CA ASN A 114 -7.76 0.19 4.34
C ASN A 114 -7.74 0.54 5.84
N THR A 115 -8.70 1.36 6.26
CA THR A 115 -8.73 2.03 7.59
C THR A 115 -8.80 1.09 8.78
N LYS A 116 -9.22 -0.17 8.58
CA LYS A 116 -9.30 -1.17 9.65
C LYS A 116 -8.04 -2.03 9.79
N ALA A 117 -7.09 -1.93 8.87
CA ALA A 117 -5.80 -2.64 8.92
C ALA A 117 -5.06 -2.31 10.22
N THR A 118 -4.77 -3.33 11.03
CA THR A 118 -4.07 -3.20 12.31
C THR A 118 -2.64 -3.72 12.27
N LYS A 119 -2.30 -4.51 11.26
CA LYS A 119 -1.01 -5.17 11.16
C LYS A 119 -0.58 -5.19 9.69
N LEU A 120 0.62 -4.63 9.42
CA LEU A 120 1.30 -4.82 8.15
C LEU A 120 2.09 -6.14 8.23
N TRP A 121 3.23 -6.20 7.56
CA TRP A 121 4.06 -7.39 7.50
C TRP A 121 5.52 -7.01 7.60
N GLN A 122 6.38 -7.95 7.96
CA GLN A 122 7.82 -7.70 8.04
C GLN A 122 8.39 -7.57 6.62
N MET A 123 8.54 -6.34 6.14
CA MET A 123 8.87 -6.06 4.74
C MET A 123 10.30 -6.48 4.36
N ASN A 124 11.17 -6.68 5.35
CA ASN A 124 12.49 -7.27 5.13
C ASN A 124 12.44 -8.72 4.61
N LYS A 125 11.29 -9.40 4.68
CA LYS A 125 11.09 -10.73 4.08
C LYS A 125 10.92 -10.68 2.56
N ASN A 126 10.51 -9.54 2.00
CA ASN A 126 10.34 -9.36 0.56
C ASN A 126 11.57 -8.67 -0.03
N THR A 127 12.61 -9.45 -0.36
CA THR A 127 13.90 -8.89 -0.82
C THR A 127 13.81 -8.11 -2.13
N LYS A 128 12.79 -8.38 -2.95
CA LYS A 128 12.51 -7.71 -4.23
C LYS A 128 11.58 -6.50 -4.10
N LEU A 129 11.13 -6.16 -2.90
CA LEU A 129 10.19 -5.06 -2.67
C LEU A 129 10.89 -3.71 -2.87
N GLU A 130 10.46 -2.98 -3.90
CA GLU A 130 11.07 -1.73 -4.32
C GLU A 130 10.30 -0.51 -3.81
N GLY A 131 8.96 -0.59 -3.77
CA GLY A 131 8.14 0.58 -3.47
C GLY A 131 6.83 0.27 -2.75
N ILE A 132 6.47 1.15 -1.82
CA ILE A 132 5.19 1.10 -1.11
C ILE A 132 4.51 2.46 -1.12
N SER A 133 3.20 2.44 -1.35
CA SER A 133 2.32 3.58 -1.10
C SER A 133 1.12 3.17 -0.28
N LEU A 134 0.99 3.66 0.95
CA LEU A 134 -0.14 3.41 1.81
C LEU A 134 -0.87 4.71 2.14
N ALA A 135 -2.11 4.83 1.68
CA ALA A 135 -2.99 5.94 1.97
C ALA A 135 -4.20 5.48 2.79
N SER A 136 -4.54 6.22 3.86
CA SER A 136 -5.67 5.95 4.75
C SER A 136 -5.60 4.61 5.52
N PHE A 137 -4.42 4.28 6.05
CA PHE A 137 -4.20 3.15 6.99
C PHE A 137 -4.27 3.66 8.44
N SER A 138 -5.44 4.13 8.87
CA SER A 138 -5.62 4.94 10.08
C SER A 138 -5.19 4.33 11.42
N LYS A 139 -5.04 3.01 11.51
CA LYS A 139 -4.58 2.32 12.73
C LYS A 139 -3.09 1.98 12.71
N ILE A 140 -2.40 2.18 11.60
CA ILE A 140 -0.95 2.00 11.49
C ILE A 140 -0.29 3.31 11.93
N ASN A 141 0.31 3.30 13.12
CA ASN A 141 0.80 4.49 13.82
C ASN A 141 2.32 4.44 14.10
N ASN A 142 3.00 3.44 13.56
CA ASN A 142 4.44 3.28 13.64
C ASN A 142 4.94 2.62 12.36
N LEU A 143 6.25 2.70 12.13
CA LEU A 143 6.90 2.21 10.91
C LEU A 143 7.76 0.96 11.18
N LEU A 144 7.60 0.27 12.30
CA LEU A 144 8.48 -0.85 12.68
C LEU A 144 8.51 -1.98 11.63
N ASP A 145 7.39 -2.21 10.95
CA ASP A 145 7.26 -3.18 9.86
C ASP A 145 8.15 -2.88 8.63
N PHE A 146 8.66 -1.64 8.51
CA PHE A 146 9.58 -1.19 7.46
C PHE A 146 11.06 -1.37 7.84
N SER A 147 11.35 -1.91 9.03
CA SER A 147 12.71 -2.02 9.54
C SER A 147 13.60 -2.90 8.66
N ASN A 148 14.78 -2.40 8.29
CA ASN A 148 15.79 -3.09 7.47
C ASN A 148 15.26 -3.62 6.13
N CYS A 149 14.22 -3.02 5.55
CA CYS A 149 13.70 -3.43 4.25
C CYS A 149 14.53 -2.85 3.08
N SER A 150 14.42 -3.47 1.91
CA SER A 150 15.11 -3.05 0.67
C SER A 150 14.41 -1.92 -0.08
N ILE A 151 13.30 -1.40 0.45
CA ILE A 151 12.44 -0.41 -0.20
C ILE A 151 13.22 0.86 -0.54
N ARG A 152 13.00 1.34 -1.76
CA ARG A 152 13.59 2.58 -2.31
C ARG A 152 12.62 3.75 -2.29
N GLU A 153 11.33 3.46 -2.37
CA GLU A 153 10.28 4.48 -2.43
C GLU A 153 9.17 4.21 -1.40
N LEU A 154 9.00 5.14 -0.46
CA LEU A 154 7.95 5.07 0.55
C LEU A 154 7.03 6.29 0.44
N ALA A 155 5.74 6.05 0.19
CA ALA A 155 4.69 7.04 0.39
C ALA A 155 3.75 6.59 1.50
N PHE A 156 3.62 7.40 2.55
CA PHE A 156 2.71 7.15 3.65
C PHE A 156 1.81 8.36 3.86
N THR A 157 0.53 8.16 3.57
CA THR A 157 -0.47 9.22 3.54
C THR A 157 -1.60 8.94 4.52
N GLY A 158 -2.07 9.97 5.20
CA GLY A 158 -3.34 9.94 5.92
C GLY A 158 -4.55 9.77 4.99
N ASN A 159 -5.70 10.32 5.36
CA ASN A 159 -6.86 10.31 4.47
C ASN A 159 -6.91 11.60 3.64
N PRO A 160 -6.55 11.56 2.35
CA PRO A 160 -6.55 12.77 1.52
C PRO A 160 -7.97 13.30 1.26
N ALA A 161 -9.01 12.45 1.32
CA ALA A 161 -10.38 12.86 1.07
C ALA A 161 -11.02 13.59 2.27
N THR A 162 -10.59 13.28 3.48
CA THR A 162 -11.13 13.89 4.71
C THR A 162 -10.13 14.76 5.46
N LEU A 163 -8.90 14.89 4.93
CA LEU A 163 -7.75 15.52 5.58
C LEU A 163 -7.43 14.93 6.97
N GLN A 164 -7.90 13.70 7.24
CA GLN A 164 -7.63 13.04 8.51
C GLN A 164 -6.16 12.65 8.57
N LYS A 165 -5.48 13.17 9.59
CA LYS A 165 -4.06 12.89 9.81
C LYS A 165 -3.86 11.54 10.50
N VAL A 166 -2.80 10.83 10.11
CA VAL A 166 -2.29 9.68 10.87
C VAL A 166 -1.18 10.17 11.81
N LYS A 167 -1.26 9.82 13.09
CA LYS A 167 -0.21 10.16 14.06
C LYS A 167 0.82 9.03 14.07
N LEU A 168 2.04 9.33 13.62
CA LEU A 168 3.18 8.43 13.79
C LEU A 168 3.81 8.65 15.17
N TYR A 169 4.30 7.59 15.81
CA TYR A 169 4.95 7.67 17.12
C TYR A 169 6.41 8.11 17.05
N ASN A 170 7.13 7.74 16.01
CA ASN A 170 8.47 8.19 15.71
C ASN A 170 8.82 7.90 14.25
N LEU A 171 9.98 8.39 13.82
CA LEU A 171 10.54 8.15 12.49
C LEU A 171 11.80 7.27 12.52
N ASP A 172 12.28 6.84 13.68
CA ASP A 172 13.61 6.22 13.85
C ASP A 172 13.81 5.00 12.96
N THR A 173 12.73 4.29 12.62
CA THR A 173 12.79 3.15 11.69
C THR A 173 13.33 3.54 10.31
N LEU A 174 13.11 4.77 9.86
CA LEU A 174 13.64 5.28 8.58
C LEU A 174 15.18 5.22 8.53
N LEU A 175 15.87 5.33 9.67
CA LEU A 175 17.33 5.21 9.74
C LEU A 175 17.83 3.81 9.34
N THR A 176 16.97 2.80 9.44
CA THR A 176 17.30 1.42 9.04
C THR A 176 17.06 1.16 7.55
N MET A 177 16.36 2.07 6.85
CA MET A 177 16.01 1.92 5.44
C MET A 177 17.11 2.50 4.54
N GLN A 178 18.24 1.80 4.48
CA GLN A 178 19.46 2.30 3.83
C GLN A 178 19.30 2.58 2.32
N ASN A 179 18.33 1.96 1.66
CA ASN A 179 18.08 2.12 0.21
C ASN A 179 17.06 3.21 -0.12
N LEU A 180 16.48 3.87 0.88
CA LEU A 180 15.40 4.84 0.70
C LEU A 180 15.92 6.08 -0.05
N ILE A 181 15.36 6.32 -1.24
CA ILE A 181 15.69 7.48 -2.08
C ILE A 181 14.51 8.45 -2.25
N PHE A 182 13.28 7.98 -2.01
CA PHE A 182 12.06 8.78 -2.11
C PHE A 182 11.22 8.56 -0.85
N LEU A 183 10.81 9.66 -0.21
CA LEU A 183 9.93 9.67 0.94
C LEU A 183 8.82 10.71 0.76
N GLU A 184 7.57 10.25 0.80
CA GLU A 184 6.38 11.10 0.85
C GLU A 184 5.66 10.87 2.17
N LEU A 185 5.55 11.92 2.99
CA LEU A 185 4.75 11.93 4.22
C LEU A 185 3.69 13.04 4.09
N TRP A 186 2.43 12.64 3.93
CA TRP A 186 1.34 13.58 3.67
C TRP A 186 0.11 13.30 4.53
N SER A 187 -0.50 14.32 5.14
CA SER A 187 -1.55 14.10 6.15
C SER A 187 -1.04 13.24 7.31
N VAL A 188 0.16 13.54 7.79
CA VAL A 188 0.83 12.81 8.88
C VAL A 188 1.22 13.78 9.99
N LYS A 189 0.93 13.42 11.23
CA LYS A 189 1.43 14.12 12.41
C LYS A 189 2.65 13.39 12.95
N ILE A 190 3.77 14.09 13.00
CA ILE A 190 5.07 13.57 13.44
C ILE A 190 5.46 14.32 14.73
N PRO A 191 5.96 13.65 15.78
CA PRO A 191 6.49 14.32 16.96
C PRO A 191 7.75 15.14 16.62
N GLU A 192 7.81 16.36 17.13
CA GLU A 192 8.88 17.34 16.83
C GLU A 192 10.27 16.77 17.07
N GLN A 193 10.46 16.04 18.17
CA GLN A 193 11.73 15.41 18.56
C GLN A 193 12.22 14.32 17.59
N THR A 194 11.39 13.87 16.67
CA THR A 194 11.75 12.81 15.70
C THR A 194 12.01 13.36 14.30
N PHE A 195 11.85 14.68 14.12
CA PHE A 195 12.03 15.32 12.81
C PHE A 195 13.49 15.29 12.33
N GLU A 196 14.46 15.40 13.25
CA GLU A 196 15.90 15.33 12.94
C GLU A 196 16.33 14.02 12.27
N VAL A 197 15.51 12.95 12.37
CA VAL A 197 15.74 11.70 11.62
C VAL A 197 15.83 11.96 10.13
N LEU A 198 15.01 12.89 9.59
CA LEU A 198 14.99 13.19 8.16
C LEU A 198 16.33 13.74 7.66
N LEU A 199 17.08 14.45 8.51
CA LEU A 199 18.41 15.00 8.20
C LEU A 199 19.48 13.91 8.07
N LYS A 200 19.23 12.73 8.65
CA LYS A 200 20.17 11.61 8.70
C LYS A 200 19.96 10.63 7.54
N LEU A 201 18.94 10.85 6.70
CA LEU A 201 18.64 10.01 5.54
C LEU A 201 19.55 10.36 4.36
N ILE A 202 20.84 10.01 4.46
CA ILE A 202 21.90 10.43 3.53
C ILE A 202 21.69 10.02 2.07
N ASN A 203 20.89 8.98 1.81
CA ASN A 203 20.60 8.48 0.47
C ASN A 203 19.30 9.06 -0.11
N LEU A 204 18.54 9.83 0.68
CA LEU A 204 17.27 10.40 0.27
C LEU A 204 17.51 11.50 -0.78
N LYS A 205 16.82 11.38 -1.92
CA LYS A 205 16.92 12.31 -3.05
C LYS A 205 15.68 13.18 -3.19
N GLU A 206 14.53 12.63 -2.83
CA GLU A 206 13.24 13.26 -2.98
C GLU A 206 12.48 13.15 -1.66
N LEU A 207 12.13 14.30 -1.08
CA LEU A 207 11.35 14.42 0.14
C LEU A 207 10.10 15.26 -0.13
N TYR A 208 8.93 14.65 0.04
CA TYR A 208 7.63 15.30 -0.12
C TYR A 208 6.94 15.38 1.23
N LEU A 209 6.78 16.61 1.71
CA LEU A 209 6.10 16.96 2.94
C LEU A 209 4.95 17.93 2.64
N ASN A 210 3.88 17.90 3.45
CA ASN A 210 2.87 18.95 3.40
C ASN A 210 3.39 20.23 4.06
N ALA A 211 3.48 21.33 3.31
CA ALA A 211 3.87 22.64 3.85
C ALA A 211 3.03 23.08 5.07
N ASN A 212 1.76 22.70 5.12
CA ASN A 212 0.85 23.09 6.20
C ASN A 212 0.93 22.19 7.45
N GLU A 213 1.83 21.21 7.46
CA GLU A 213 1.94 20.24 8.56
C GLU A 213 3.23 20.38 9.38
N PHE A 214 4.16 21.20 8.92
CA PHE A 214 5.44 21.46 9.57
C PHE A 214 5.64 22.96 9.76
N LYS A 215 6.36 23.32 10.82
CA LYS A 215 6.72 24.72 11.10
C LYS A 215 7.78 25.21 10.11
N THR A 216 7.87 26.51 9.91
CA THR A 216 8.90 27.13 9.04
C THR A 216 10.31 26.74 9.45
N GLU A 217 10.58 26.65 10.75
CA GLU A 217 11.90 26.26 11.28
C GLU A 217 12.26 24.82 10.88
N GLN A 218 11.28 23.92 10.80
CA GLN A 218 11.49 22.54 10.37
C GLN A 218 11.85 22.47 8.88
N PHE A 219 11.26 23.33 8.04
CA PHE A 219 11.66 23.44 6.64
C PHE A 219 13.06 24.04 6.50
N ALA A 220 13.41 25.04 7.31
CA ALA A 220 14.74 25.63 7.29
C ALA A 220 15.85 24.64 7.69
N MET A 221 15.54 23.61 8.49
CA MET A 221 16.49 22.53 8.79
C MET A 221 16.78 21.63 7.57
N LEU A 222 15.87 21.57 6.59
CA LEU A 222 15.96 20.69 5.41
C LEU A 222 16.58 21.35 4.18
N SER A 223 16.81 22.67 4.23
CA SER A 223 17.40 23.49 3.14
C SER A 223 18.90 23.70 3.33
#